data_AF-A0A480BV26-F1
#
_entry.id   AF-A0A480BV26-F1
#
_cell.length_a   1.000
_cell.length_b   1.000
_cell.length_c   1.000
_cell.angle_alpha   90.00
_cell.angle_beta   90.00
_cell.angle_gamma   90.00
#
_symmetry.space_group_name_H-M   'P 1'
#
loop_
_entity.id
_entity.type
_entity.pdbx_description
1 polymer ?
#
loop_
_entity_poly.entity_id
_entity_poly.type
_entity_poly.pdbx_seq_one_letter_code
_entity_poly.pdbx_strand_id
1 'polypeptide(L)'
;LAGARRRDDQAALALADRLDTLAGIIGVSGTPGGDRDPFGLRRAALAVARLLIEAELPLDLPALLDAAAEPFDAPALATQVFDFVLDRLPAYYDGQGFKADEIDAVLSLKPGRLLELDRRLRAVAGFRTLAAADSLVAANKRIANILAKAGETAAEAAIDPALFDDAAETDLAAALATAEQRCAPLREAGDYAGVCRELATLREPVDAFFEAVMVMADDDAVRRNRLALLTRLHRLFLGVADLSRLQA
;
A
#
# COMPACT_ATOMS: atom_id res chain seq x y z
N LEU A 1 4.87 -30.25 -18.18
CA LEU A 1 3.41 -30.06 -18.13
C LEU A 1 2.76 -30.78 -16.94
N ALA A 2 2.89 -32.11 -16.78
CA ALA A 2 2.30 -32.84 -15.64
C ALA A 2 2.85 -32.43 -14.26
N GLY A 3 4.15 -32.10 -14.15
CA GLY A 3 4.77 -31.67 -12.88
C GLY A 3 4.43 -30.23 -12.46
N ALA A 4 4.08 -29.34 -13.40
CA ALA A 4 3.62 -27.99 -13.07
C ALA A 4 2.18 -28.05 -12.56
N ARG A 5 1.30 -28.72 -13.32
CA ARG A 5 -0.10 -28.95 -12.95
C ARG A 5 -0.27 -29.59 -11.58
N ARG A 6 0.57 -30.59 -11.25
CA ARG A 6 0.56 -31.23 -9.92
C ARG A 6 0.94 -30.27 -8.77
N ARG A 7 1.82 -29.30 -9.00
CA ARG A 7 2.19 -28.29 -7.99
C ARG A 7 1.06 -27.29 -7.78
N ASP A 8 0.40 -26.89 -8.85
CA ASP A 8 -0.74 -25.98 -8.79
C ASP A 8 -1.93 -26.63 -8.06
N ASP A 9 -2.21 -27.91 -8.34
CA ASP A 9 -3.26 -28.69 -7.65
C ASP A 9 -2.97 -28.82 -6.14
N GLN A 10 -1.69 -29.03 -5.77
CA GLN A 10 -1.27 -29.12 -4.37
C GLN A 10 -1.37 -27.77 -3.65
N ALA A 11 -0.98 -26.67 -4.31
CA ALA A 11 -1.11 -25.33 -3.77
C ALA A 11 -2.58 -24.95 -3.55
N ALA A 12 -3.45 -25.26 -4.51
CA ALA A 12 -4.89 -25.01 -4.41
C ALA A 12 -5.51 -25.74 -3.22
N LEU A 13 -5.22 -27.05 -3.07
CA LEU A 13 -5.72 -27.83 -1.94
C LEU A 13 -5.18 -27.31 -0.60
N ALA A 14 -3.89 -27.00 -0.54
CA ALA A 14 -3.24 -26.46 0.65
C ALA A 14 -3.81 -25.09 1.07
N LEU A 15 -4.16 -24.25 0.10
CA LEU A 15 -4.77 -22.95 0.33
C LEU A 15 -6.21 -23.12 0.82
N ALA A 16 -7.03 -23.92 0.13
CA ALA A 16 -8.42 -24.15 0.50
C ALA A 16 -8.57 -24.70 1.92
N ASP A 17 -7.81 -25.73 2.28
CA ASP A 17 -7.83 -26.35 3.62
C ASP A 17 -7.50 -25.35 4.74
N ARG A 18 -6.51 -24.47 4.51
CA ARG A 18 -6.12 -23.46 5.50
C ARG A 18 -7.12 -22.32 5.60
N LEU A 19 -7.68 -21.88 4.48
CA LEU A 19 -8.69 -20.82 4.48
C LEU A 19 -9.97 -21.30 5.18
N ASP A 20 -10.41 -22.53 4.92
CA ASP A 20 -11.54 -23.18 5.61
C ASP A 20 -11.27 -23.31 7.11
N THR A 21 -10.08 -23.78 7.50
CA THR A 21 -9.67 -23.85 8.91
C THR A 21 -9.68 -22.48 9.58
N LEU A 22 -9.13 -21.45 8.94
CA LEU A 22 -9.11 -20.09 9.49
C LEU A 22 -10.52 -19.53 9.62
N ALA A 23 -11.33 -19.60 8.58
CA ALA A 23 -12.71 -19.10 8.58
C ALA A 23 -13.57 -19.85 9.61
N GLY A 24 -13.53 -21.18 9.62
CA GLY A 24 -14.36 -21.97 10.52
C GLY A 24 -14.01 -21.80 11.99
N ILE A 25 -12.72 -21.85 12.33
CA ILE A 25 -12.32 -21.74 13.74
C ILE A 25 -12.46 -20.30 14.25
N ILE A 26 -12.08 -19.29 13.46
CA ILE A 26 -12.25 -17.88 13.86
C ILE A 26 -13.75 -17.52 13.90
N GLY A 27 -14.56 -18.03 12.98
CA GLY A 27 -16.01 -17.81 12.98
C GLY A 27 -16.71 -18.34 14.22
N VAL A 28 -16.25 -19.47 14.76
CA VAL A 28 -16.85 -20.08 15.98
C VAL A 28 -16.25 -19.51 17.26
N SER A 29 -14.92 -19.31 17.31
CA SER A 29 -14.19 -19.06 18.56
C SER A 29 -13.54 -17.67 18.66
N GLY A 30 -13.63 -16.87 17.60
CA GLY A 30 -12.92 -15.60 17.47
C GLY A 30 -11.42 -15.79 17.21
N THR A 31 -10.68 -14.68 17.14
CA THR A 31 -9.23 -14.72 16.96
C THR A 31 -8.52 -15.11 18.26
N PRO A 32 -7.42 -15.90 18.19
CA PRO A 32 -6.72 -16.36 19.38
C PRO A 32 -6.02 -15.21 20.11
N GLY A 33 -6.43 -14.95 21.36
CA GLY A 33 -5.83 -13.93 22.24
C GLY A 33 -4.65 -14.43 23.08
N GLY A 34 -3.70 -13.53 23.39
CA GLY A 34 -2.54 -13.81 24.24
C GLY A 34 -1.50 -14.74 23.59
N ASP A 35 -0.80 -15.58 24.35
CA ASP A 35 0.15 -16.58 23.81
C ASP A 35 -0.48 -17.93 23.45
N ARG A 36 -1.80 -18.08 23.63
CA ARG A 36 -2.49 -19.35 23.38
C ARG A 36 -3.00 -19.43 21.95
N ASP A 37 -2.46 -20.38 21.19
CA ASP A 37 -2.93 -20.75 19.84
C ASP A 37 -3.18 -22.27 19.77
N PRO A 38 -4.27 -22.77 20.38
CA PRO A 38 -4.51 -24.22 20.53
C PRO A 38 -4.73 -24.94 19.20
N PHE A 39 -5.18 -24.22 18.17
CA PHE A 39 -5.49 -24.75 16.85
C PHE A 39 -4.42 -24.41 15.80
N GLY A 40 -3.33 -23.71 16.17
CA GLY A 40 -2.25 -23.36 15.26
C GLY A 40 -2.64 -22.34 14.19
N LEU A 41 -3.63 -21.48 14.45
CA LEU A 41 -4.15 -20.50 13.50
C LEU A 41 -3.09 -19.48 13.08
N ARG A 42 -2.17 -19.10 13.97
CA ARG A 42 -1.07 -18.17 13.61
C ARG A 42 -0.15 -18.79 12.57
N ARG A 43 0.13 -20.10 12.72
CA ARG A 43 0.94 -20.85 11.76
C ARG A 43 0.18 -21.07 10.45
N ALA A 44 -1.13 -21.32 10.50
CA ALA A 44 -1.96 -21.46 9.31
C ALA A 44 -2.03 -20.15 8.52
N ALA A 45 -2.29 -19.02 9.19
CA ALA A 45 -2.32 -17.68 8.61
C ALA A 45 -1.00 -17.31 7.93
N LEU A 46 0.13 -17.52 8.62
CA LEU A 46 1.43 -17.28 8.01
C LEU A 46 1.70 -18.23 6.83
N ALA A 47 1.26 -19.49 6.90
CA ALA A 47 1.41 -20.43 5.79
C ALA A 47 0.59 -20.03 4.55
N VAL A 48 -0.63 -19.49 4.72
CA VAL A 48 -1.42 -18.90 3.63
C VAL A 48 -0.66 -17.75 3.00
N ALA A 49 -0.18 -16.81 3.81
CA ALA A 49 0.55 -15.65 3.32
C ALA A 49 1.80 -16.04 2.52
N ARG A 50 2.61 -16.94 3.09
CA ARG A 50 3.82 -17.45 2.45
C ARG A 50 3.51 -18.20 1.16
N LEU A 51 2.44 -19.01 1.13
CA LEU A 51 2.06 -19.72 -0.08
C LEU A 51 1.70 -18.73 -1.21
N LEU A 52 0.92 -17.70 -0.90
CA LEU A 52 0.54 -16.67 -1.89
C LEU A 52 1.75 -15.89 -2.41
N ILE A 53 2.71 -15.56 -1.53
CA ILE A 53 3.91 -14.79 -1.86
C ILE A 53 4.97 -15.66 -2.56
N GLU A 54 5.41 -16.74 -1.93
CA GLU A 54 6.56 -17.55 -2.36
C GLU A 54 6.26 -18.40 -3.60
N ALA A 55 4.98 -18.76 -3.83
CA ALA A 55 4.55 -19.42 -5.06
C ALA A 55 4.05 -18.42 -6.12
N GLU A 56 4.21 -17.12 -5.89
CA GLU A 56 3.82 -16.02 -6.78
C GLU A 56 2.38 -16.15 -7.31
N LEU A 57 1.43 -16.45 -6.42
CA LEU A 57 0.03 -16.63 -6.79
C LEU A 57 -0.65 -15.25 -6.86
N PRO A 58 -1.16 -14.81 -8.04
CA PRO A 58 -1.80 -13.50 -8.21
C PRO A 58 -3.26 -13.53 -7.74
N LEU A 59 -3.52 -14.12 -6.58
CA LEU A 59 -4.86 -14.31 -6.02
C LEU A 59 -5.22 -13.18 -5.07
N ASP A 60 -6.51 -12.81 -5.10
CA ASP A 60 -7.08 -11.80 -4.22
C ASP A 60 -7.56 -12.45 -2.91
N LEU A 61 -6.80 -12.27 -1.83
CA LEU A 61 -7.06 -12.95 -0.56
C LEU A 61 -8.42 -12.57 0.06
N PRO A 62 -8.85 -11.29 0.08
CA PRO A 62 -10.21 -10.92 0.47
C PRO A 62 -11.30 -11.73 -0.23
N ALA A 63 -11.25 -11.85 -1.57
CA ALA A 63 -12.24 -12.62 -2.33
C ALA A 63 -12.23 -14.12 -1.97
N LEU A 64 -11.04 -14.69 -1.71
CA LEU A 64 -10.94 -16.08 -1.24
C LEU A 64 -11.52 -16.26 0.17
N LEU A 65 -11.33 -15.27 1.04
CA LEU A 65 -11.85 -15.28 2.40
C LEU A 65 -13.36 -15.06 2.43
N ASP A 66 -13.91 -14.24 1.55
CA ASP A 66 -15.35 -14.09 1.37
C ASP A 66 -16.00 -15.43 1.00
N ALA A 67 -15.40 -16.15 0.05
CA ALA A 67 -15.86 -17.49 -0.34
C ALA A 67 -15.74 -18.50 0.81
N ALA A 68 -14.66 -18.45 1.60
CA ALA A 68 -14.49 -19.32 2.77
C ALA A 68 -15.45 -18.96 3.92
N ALA A 69 -15.86 -17.70 4.03
CA ALA A 69 -16.73 -17.21 5.09
C ALA A 69 -18.24 -17.41 4.80
N GLU A 70 -18.62 -17.60 3.53
CA GLU A 70 -20.01 -17.76 3.06
C GLU A 70 -20.85 -18.73 3.93
N PRO A 71 -20.34 -19.90 4.37
CA PRO A 71 -21.14 -20.85 5.16
C PRO A 71 -21.45 -20.42 6.60
N PHE A 72 -20.79 -19.39 7.14
CA PHE A 72 -20.78 -19.07 8.57
C PHE A 72 -21.73 -17.93 8.99
N ASP A 73 -22.48 -17.33 8.06
CA ASP A 73 -23.40 -16.19 8.30
C ASP A 73 -22.78 -15.10 9.21
N ALA A 74 -21.51 -14.75 8.94
CA ALA A 74 -20.70 -13.87 9.76
C ALA A 74 -20.13 -12.73 8.91
N PRO A 75 -20.82 -11.58 8.77
CA PRO A 75 -20.48 -10.52 7.80
C PRO A 75 -19.10 -9.88 7.97
N ALA A 76 -18.49 -10.00 9.15
CA ALA A 76 -17.16 -9.44 9.44
C ALA A 76 -16.04 -10.50 9.42
N LEU A 77 -16.37 -11.77 9.21
CA LEU A 77 -15.41 -12.88 9.35
C LEU A 77 -14.27 -12.77 8.33
N ALA A 78 -14.56 -12.54 7.06
CA ALA A 78 -13.54 -12.41 6.03
C ALA A 78 -12.54 -11.31 6.37
N THR A 79 -13.02 -10.12 6.76
CA THR A 79 -12.16 -9.00 7.21
C THR A 79 -11.35 -9.34 8.46
N GLN A 80 -11.94 -10.00 9.45
CA GLN A 80 -11.23 -10.42 10.66
C GLN A 80 -10.10 -11.41 10.35
N VAL A 81 -10.36 -12.40 9.48
CA VAL A 81 -9.34 -13.36 9.06
C VAL A 81 -8.26 -12.65 8.24
N PHE A 82 -8.65 -11.74 7.34
CA PHE A 82 -7.71 -10.98 6.53
C PHE A 82 -6.74 -10.16 7.40
N ASP A 83 -7.26 -9.39 8.35
CA ASP A 83 -6.47 -8.63 9.31
C ASP A 83 -5.56 -9.57 10.13
N PHE A 84 -6.09 -10.72 10.56
CA PHE A 84 -5.30 -11.73 11.27
C PHE A 84 -4.16 -12.31 10.43
N VAL A 85 -4.33 -12.45 9.10
CA VAL A 85 -3.24 -12.85 8.19
C VAL A 85 -2.20 -11.73 8.07
N LEU A 86 -2.64 -10.49 7.83
CA LEU A 86 -1.74 -9.34 7.70
C LEU A 86 -0.90 -9.12 8.96
N ASP A 87 -1.49 -9.32 10.14
CA ASP A 87 -0.81 -9.20 11.44
C ASP A 87 0.34 -10.21 11.64
N ARG A 88 0.52 -11.20 10.76
CA ARG A 88 1.66 -12.15 10.79
C ARG A 88 2.83 -11.70 9.94
N LEU A 89 2.59 -10.84 8.95
CA LEU A 89 3.60 -10.39 8.01
C LEU A 89 4.73 -9.57 8.65
N PRO A 90 4.52 -8.76 9.71
CA PRO A 90 5.63 -8.02 10.31
C PRO A 90 6.78 -8.91 10.78
N ALA A 91 6.49 -9.96 11.55
CA ALA A 91 7.54 -10.88 12.02
C ALA A 91 8.19 -11.67 10.87
N TYR A 92 7.43 -11.98 9.82
CA TYR A 92 7.95 -12.65 8.62
C TYR A 92 8.96 -11.81 7.85
N TYR A 93 8.69 -10.51 7.69
CA TYR A 93 9.59 -9.59 6.98
C TYR A 93 10.72 -9.08 7.87
N ASP A 94 10.49 -8.90 9.17
CA ASP A 94 11.56 -8.60 10.14
C ASP A 94 12.63 -9.70 10.12
N GLY A 95 12.22 -10.98 10.12
CA GLY A 95 13.13 -12.11 9.97
C GLY A 95 13.89 -12.16 8.63
N GLN A 96 13.48 -11.37 7.64
CA GLN A 96 14.17 -11.20 6.35
C GLN A 96 15.03 -9.93 6.29
N GLY A 97 15.04 -9.11 7.36
CA GLY A 97 15.86 -7.91 7.47
C GLY A 97 15.21 -6.62 6.97
N PHE A 98 13.90 -6.62 6.70
CA PHE A 98 13.16 -5.38 6.41
C PHE A 98 12.98 -4.55 7.67
N LYS A 99 12.99 -3.21 7.53
CA LYS A 99 12.80 -2.31 8.66
C LYS A 99 11.32 -2.20 9.04
N ALA A 100 11.05 -1.98 10.32
CA ALA A 100 9.69 -1.87 10.84
C ALA A 100 8.86 -0.76 10.16
N ASP A 101 9.48 0.36 9.80
CA ASP A 101 8.82 1.47 9.11
C ASP A 101 8.55 1.17 7.63
N GLU A 102 9.44 0.43 6.95
CA GLU A 102 9.19 -0.09 5.59
C GLU A 102 7.98 -1.04 5.55
N ILE A 103 7.92 -1.93 6.53
CA ILE A 103 6.82 -2.88 6.71
C ILE A 103 5.51 -2.13 6.97
N ASP A 104 5.50 -1.18 7.91
CA ASP A 104 4.31 -0.40 8.26
C ASP A 104 3.82 0.47 7.09
N ALA A 105 4.75 1.07 6.32
CA ALA A 105 4.41 1.89 5.16
C ALA A 105 3.63 1.12 4.07
N VAL A 106 3.86 -0.19 3.93
CA VAL A 106 3.13 -1.02 2.95
C VAL A 106 1.88 -1.65 3.56
N LEU A 107 1.97 -2.19 4.79
CA LEU A 107 0.85 -2.86 5.45
C LEU A 107 -0.30 -1.91 5.81
N SER A 108 -0.01 -0.64 6.02
CA SER A 108 -1.02 0.39 6.27
C SER A 108 -2.09 0.49 5.17
N LEU A 109 -1.70 0.17 3.94
CA LEU A 109 -2.58 0.20 2.77
C LEU A 109 -3.45 -1.06 2.66
N LYS A 110 -3.19 -2.07 3.49
CA LYS A 110 -3.84 -3.38 3.50
C LYS A 110 -4.06 -3.98 2.08
N PRO A 111 -3.01 -4.19 1.25
CA PRO A 111 -3.18 -4.77 -0.08
C PRO A 111 -3.80 -6.17 -0.03
N GLY A 112 -4.88 -6.41 -0.78
CA GLY A 112 -5.57 -7.72 -0.84
C GLY A 112 -4.77 -8.83 -1.54
N ARG A 113 -3.88 -8.45 -2.47
CA ARG A 113 -2.97 -9.37 -3.15
C ARG A 113 -1.60 -9.37 -2.48
N LEU A 114 -1.29 -10.45 -1.76
CA LEU A 114 -0.06 -10.53 -0.97
C LEU A 114 1.21 -10.58 -1.83
N LEU A 115 1.12 -11.08 -3.08
CA LEU A 115 2.23 -10.99 -4.03
C LEU A 115 2.59 -9.55 -4.37
N GLU A 116 1.58 -8.68 -4.58
CA GLU A 116 1.82 -7.26 -4.83
C GLU A 116 2.40 -6.57 -3.59
N LEU A 117 1.96 -6.97 -2.39
CA LEU A 117 2.50 -6.49 -1.12
C LEU A 117 4.00 -6.76 -1.01
N ASP A 118 4.46 -7.99 -1.28
CA ASP A 118 5.89 -8.34 -1.27
C ASP A 118 6.69 -7.49 -2.28
N ARG A 119 6.17 -7.34 -3.50
CA ARG A 119 6.82 -6.52 -4.54
C ARG A 119 6.91 -5.04 -4.14
N ARG A 120 5.87 -4.48 -3.53
CA ARG A 120 5.85 -3.10 -3.00
C ARG A 120 6.86 -2.93 -1.87
N LEU A 121 6.92 -3.87 -0.92
CA LEU A 121 7.87 -3.81 0.20
C LEU A 121 9.32 -3.83 -0.28
N ARG A 122 9.66 -4.73 -1.21
CA ARG A 122 10.99 -4.77 -1.84
C ARG A 122 11.31 -3.48 -2.59
N ALA A 123 10.33 -2.91 -3.30
CA ALA A 123 10.49 -1.64 -3.99
C ALA A 123 10.72 -0.48 -3.03
N VAL A 124 10.02 -0.43 -1.89
CA VAL A 124 10.24 0.56 -0.82
C VAL A 124 11.66 0.44 -0.25
N ALA A 125 12.11 -0.77 0.07
CA ALA A 125 13.49 -0.99 0.55
C ALA A 125 14.53 -0.49 -0.48
N GLY A 126 14.31 -0.74 -1.77
CA GLY A 126 15.15 -0.21 -2.85
C GLY A 126 15.04 1.30 -3.04
N PHE A 127 13.85 1.88 -2.89
CA PHE A 127 13.62 3.32 -2.97
C PHE A 127 14.47 4.07 -1.93
N ARG A 128 14.59 3.52 -0.72
CA ARG A 128 15.40 4.12 0.35
C ARG A 128 16.88 4.29 0.02
N THR A 129 17.40 3.55 -0.96
CA THR A 129 18.80 3.71 -1.38
C THR A 129 18.99 4.82 -2.40
N LEU A 130 17.91 5.43 -2.89
CA LEU A 130 17.96 6.52 -3.86
C LEU A 130 18.25 7.84 -3.16
N ALA A 131 19.03 8.71 -3.81
CA ALA A 131 19.38 10.03 -3.28
C ALA A 131 18.16 10.95 -3.03
N ALA A 132 17.02 10.64 -3.64
CA ALA A 132 15.76 11.38 -3.49
C ALA A 132 14.92 10.95 -2.28
N ALA A 133 15.24 9.82 -1.64
CA ALA A 133 14.36 9.18 -0.66
C ALA A 133 14.02 10.09 0.52
N ASP A 134 15.03 10.66 1.19
CA ASP A 134 14.82 11.42 2.43
C ASP A 134 13.98 12.69 2.19
N SER A 135 14.24 13.41 1.10
CA SER A 135 13.45 14.59 0.71
C SER A 135 11.99 14.20 0.43
N LEU A 136 11.76 13.15 -0.36
CA LEU A 136 10.41 12.72 -0.71
C LEU A 136 9.63 12.12 0.47
N VAL A 137 10.30 11.44 1.41
CA VAL A 137 9.69 10.98 2.67
C VAL A 137 9.29 12.17 3.53
N ALA A 138 10.17 13.15 3.71
CA ALA A 138 9.88 14.36 4.46
C ALA A 138 8.73 15.16 3.83
N ALA A 139 8.73 15.29 2.50
CA ALA A 139 7.66 15.93 1.74
C ALA A 139 6.32 15.19 1.93
N ASN A 140 6.30 13.86 1.82
CA ASN A 140 5.07 13.08 2.03
C ASN A 140 4.52 13.18 3.46
N LYS A 141 5.38 13.23 4.47
CA LYS A 141 4.95 13.54 5.86
C LYS A 141 4.31 14.91 5.95
N ARG A 142 4.92 15.93 5.33
CA ARG A 142 4.36 17.28 5.28
C ARG A 142 3.00 17.30 4.58
N ILE A 143 2.88 16.62 3.44
CA ILE A 143 1.64 16.51 2.68
C ILE A 143 0.55 15.84 3.53
N ALA A 144 0.81 14.68 4.11
CA ALA A 144 -0.16 13.97 4.95
C ALA A 144 -0.67 14.85 6.11
N ASN A 145 0.24 15.57 6.79
CA ASN A 145 -0.13 16.48 7.88
C ASN A 145 -0.96 17.69 7.41
N ILE A 146 -0.67 18.23 6.23
CA ILE A 146 -1.46 19.33 5.64
C ILE A 146 -2.87 18.83 5.30
N LEU A 147 -2.97 17.69 4.62
CA LEU A 147 -4.25 17.11 4.20
C LEU A 147 -5.12 16.72 5.40
N ALA A 148 -4.54 16.15 6.44
CA ALA A 148 -5.25 15.83 7.68
C ALA A 148 -5.87 17.06 8.36
N LYS A 149 -5.25 18.24 8.25
CA LYS A 149 -5.77 19.51 8.79
C LYS A 149 -6.82 20.15 7.89
N ALA A 150 -6.77 19.90 6.58
CA ALA A 150 -7.65 20.52 5.60
C ALA A 150 -9.06 19.89 5.56
N GLY A 151 -9.21 18.64 6.02
CA GLY A 151 -10.47 17.89 5.97
C GLY A 151 -10.79 17.30 4.58
N GLU A 152 -11.75 16.37 4.53
CA GLU A 152 -12.07 15.56 3.34
C GLU A 152 -12.55 16.38 2.13
N THR A 153 -13.13 17.56 2.36
CA THR A 153 -13.74 18.41 1.32
C THR A 153 -12.77 18.94 0.27
N ALA A 154 -11.46 18.89 0.53
CA ALA A 154 -10.43 19.31 -0.42
C ALA A 154 -9.91 18.18 -1.33
N ALA A 155 -10.21 16.92 -1.01
CA ALA A 155 -9.59 15.75 -1.65
C ALA A 155 -10.17 15.40 -3.05
N GLU A 156 -11.26 16.05 -3.45
CA GLU A 156 -11.99 15.74 -4.70
C GLU A 156 -12.07 16.91 -5.68
N ALA A 157 -11.47 18.07 -5.35
CA ALA A 157 -11.47 19.21 -6.25
C ALA A 157 -10.61 18.94 -7.49
N ALA A 158 -11.11 19.34 -8.67
CA ALA A 158 -10.32 19.35 -9.88
C ALA A 158 -9.24 20.44 -9.79
N ILE A 159 -8.06 20.16 -10.32
CA ILE A 159 -6.97 21.14 -10.42
C ILE A 159 -7.31 22.09 -11.57
N ASP A 160 -7.35 23.39 -11.29
CA ASP A 160 -7.53 24.45 -12.27
C ASP A 160 -6.20 25.20 -12.47
N PRO A 161 -5.53 25.05 -13.64
CA PRO A 161 -4.30 25.77 -13.93
C PRO A 161 -4.43 27.30 -13.94
N ALA A 162 -5.65 27.84 -14.10
CA ALA A 162 -5.88 29.28 -14.06
C ALA A 162 -5.74 29.87 -12.65
N LEU A 163 -5.74 29.03 -11.61
CA LEU A 163 -5.57 29.40 -10.21
C LEU A 163 -4.13 29.19 -9.70
N PHE A 164 -3.16 28.94 -10.59
CA PHE A 164 -1.75 28.90 -10.22
C PHE A 164 -1.16 30.30 -10.20
N ASP A 165 -0.53 30.66 -9.08
CA ASP A 165 0.08 31.97 -8.87
C ASP A 165 1.60 31.93 -9.06
N ASP A 166 2.20 30.73 -9.02
CA ASP A 166 3.64 30.53 -9.15
C ASP A 166 3.99 29.45 -10.20
N ALA A 167 5.15 29.61 -10.84
CA ALA A 167 5.67 28.65 -11.82
C ALA A 167 5.87 27.25 -11.21
N ALA A 168 6.24 27.16 -9.93
CA ALA A 168 6.45 25.90 -9.24
C ALA A 168 5.16 25.05 -9.13
N GLU A 169 3.97 25.68 -9.11
CA GLU A 169 2.69 24.96 -9.15
C GLU A 169 2.47 24.30 -10.51
N THR A 170 2.78 25.04 -11.58
CA THR A 170 2.67 24.56 -12.96
C THR A 170 3.68 23.44 -13.24
N ASP A 171 4.92 23.63 -12.80
CA ASP A 171 6.00 22.65 -12.97
C ASP A 171 5.70 21.35 -12.22
N LEU A 172 5.23 21.44 -10.97
CA LEU A 172 4.81 20.27 -10.20
C LEU A 172 3.62 19.57 -10.86
N ALA A 173 2.61 20.31 -11.33
CA ALA A 173 1.45 19.72 -11.99
C ALA A 173 1.84 18.96 -13.29
N ALA A 174 2.76 19.52 -14.08
CA ALA A 174 3.26 18.89 -15.30
C ALA A 174 4.13 17.65 -15.02
N ALA A 175 5.04 17.75 -14.04
CA ALA A 175 5.87 16.63 -13.59
C ALA A 175 5.02 15.50 -13.04
N LEU A 176 4.00 15.82 -12.23
CA LEU A 176 3.06 14.86 -11.66
C LEU A 176 2.26 14.14 -12.75
N ALA A 177 1.72 14.87 -13.73
CA ALA A 177 0.99 14.26 -14.84
C ALA A 177 1.89 13.30 -15.66
N THR A 178 3.15 13.66 -15.87
CA THR A 178 4.13 12.80 -16.55
C THR A 178 4.43 11.55 -15.73
N ALA A 179 4.68 11.70 -14.42
CA ALA A 179 4.96 10.59 -13.53
C ALA A 179 3.78 9.61 -13.47
N GLU A 180 2.53 10.10 -13.42
CA GLU A 180 1.34 9.25 -13.45
C GLU A 180 1.25 8.41 -14.74
N GLN A 181 1.48 9.04 -15.90
CA GLN A 181 1.47 8.35 -17.19
C GLN A 181 2.53 7.24 -17.27
N ARG A 182 3.72 7.48 -16.72
CA ARG A 182 4.81 6.49 -16.70
C ARG A 182 4.62 5.40 -15.64
N CYS A 183 4.07 5.75 -14.49
CA CYS A 183 3.81 4.80 -13.41
C CYS A 183 2.67 3.83 -13.74
N ALA A 184 1.67 4.24 -14.53
CA ALA A 184 0.52 3.40 -14.87
C ALA A 184 0.91 2.03 -15.47
N PRO A 185 1.65 1.95 -16.60
CA PRO A 185 2.04 0.66 -17.18
C PRO A 185 2.98 -0.14 -16.27
N LEU A 186 3.82 0.53 -15.47
CA LEU A 186 4.72 -0.14 -14.52
C LEU A 186 3.94 -0.83 -13.40
N ARG A 187 2.88 -0.17 -12.87
CA ARG A 187 1.99 -0.76 -11.86
C ARG A 187 1.21 -1.94 -12.43
N GLU A 188 0.70 -1.83 -13.65
CA GLU A 188 0.01 -2.94 -14.33
C GLU A 188 0.92 -4.16 -14.52
N ALA A 189 2.21 -3.92 -14.82
CA ALA A 189 3.22 -4.97 -14.91
C ALA A 189 3.72 -5.48 -13.52
N GLY A 190 3.33 -4.81 -12.42
CA GLY A 190 3.85 -5.10 -11.08
C GLY A 190 5.30 -4.68 -10.85
N ASP A 191 5.88 -3.84 -11.71
CA ASP A 191 7.23 -3.27 -11.56
C ASP A 191 7.23 -2.06 -10.61
N TYR A 192 7.04 -2.32 -9.32
CA TYR A 192 7.06 -1.27 -8.31
C TYR A 192 8.44 -0.64 -8.12
N ALA A 193 9.53 -1.35 -8.44
CA ALA A 193 10.86 -0.77 -8.43
C ALA A 193 11.01 0.31 -9.52
N GLY A 194 10.45 0.06 -10.71
CA GLY A 194 10.29 1.05 -11.77
C GLY A 194 9.46 2.25 -11.32
N VAL A 195 8.31 1.99 -10.68
CA VAL A 195 7.47 3.07 -10.12
C VAL A 195 8.28 3.93 -9.15
N CYS A 196 8.99 3.34 -8.20
CA CYS A 196 9.83 4.09 -7.26
C CYS A 196 10.90 4.96 -7.95
N ARG A 197 11.49 4.49 -9.06
CA ARG A 197 12.45 5.29 -9.84
C ARG A 197 11.79 6.48 -10.52
N GLU A 198 10.60 6.32 -11.09
CA GLU A 198 9.83 7.44 -11.66
C GLU A 198 9.38 8.42 -10.57
N LEU A 199 8.93 7.92 -9.41
CA LEU A 199 8.57 8.79 -8.28
C LEU A 199 9.77 9.59 -7.76
N ALA A 200 10.97 9.01 -7.81
CA ALA A 200 12.20 9.71 -7.40
C ALA A 200 12.50 10.95 -8.27
N THR A 201 12.00 11.01 -9.52
CA THR A 201 12.18 12.20 -10.37
C THR A 201 11.33 13.39 -9.92
N LEU A 202 10.34 13.16 -9.05
CA LEU A 202 9.50 14.23 -8.48
C LEU A 202 10.21 15.02 -7.38
N ARG A 203 11.41 14.63 -6.95
CA ARG A 203 12.14 15.32 -5.88
C ARG A 203 12.26 16.81 -6.13
N GLU A 204 12.86 17.20 -7.25
CA GLU A 204 13.12 18.61 -7.59
C GLU A 204 11.83 19.45 -7.65
N PRO A 205 10.78 19.06 -8.42
CA PRO A 205 9.56 19.87 -8.48
C PRO A 205 8.79 19.91 -7.15
N VAL A 206 8.88 18.86 -6.32
CA VAL A 206 8.25 18.86 -4.98
C VAL A 206 8.99 19.80 -4.03
N ASP A 207 10.32 19.74 -4.01
CA ASP A 207 11.14 20.65 -3.20
C ASP A 207 10.90 22.12 -3.62
N ALA A 208 10.92 22.41 -4.92
CA ALA A 208 10.67 23.74 -5.47
C ALA A 208 9.28 24.28 -5.12
N PHE A 209 8.23 23.45 -5.25
CA PHE A 209 6.89 23.81 -4.84
C PHE A 209 6.85 24.19 -3.35
N PHE A 210 7.47 23.40 -2.50
CA PHE A 210 7.42 23.64 -1.05
C PHE A 210 8.28 24.80 -0.56
N GLU A 211 9.25 25.24 -1.37
CA GLU A 211 10.08 26.44 -1.16
C GLU A 211 9.35 27.70 -1.61
N ALA A 212 8.71 27.68 -2.79
CA ALA A 212 8.09 28.87 -3.40
C ALA A 212 6.61 29.07 -2.99
N VAL A 213 5.87 27.99 -2.71
CA VAL A 213 4.40 28.04 -2.62
C VAL A 213 3.91 27.89 -1.18
N MET A 214 3.16 28.89 -0.72
CA MET A 214 2.43 28.78 0.55
C MET A 214 1.09 28.08 0.34
N VAL A 215 1.01 26.81 0.76
CA VAL A 215 -0.17 25.95 0.57
C VAL A 215 -1.44 26.51 1.23
N MET A 216 -1.33 27.05 2.44
CA MET A 216 -2.44 27.65 3.16
C MET A 216 -2.63 29.10 2.72
N ALA A 217 -3.13 29.28 1.49
CA ALA A 217 -3.42 30.61 0.94
C ALA A 217 -4.66 31.24 1.58
N ASP A 218 -4.67 32.58 1.62
CA ASP A 218 -5.83 33.37 2.06
C ASP A 218 -7.00 33.22 1.08
N ASP A 219 -6.71 33.18 -0.22
CA ASP A 219 -7.70 32.88 -1.23
C ASP A 219 -8.14 31.42 -1.15
N ASP A 220 -9.43 31.26 -0.90
CA ASP A 220 -10.10 30.00 -0.70
C ASP A 220 -10.05 29.08 -1.94
N ALA A 221 -10.11 29.64 -3.15
CA ALA A 221 -10.04 28.88 -4.40
C ALA A 221 -8.60 28.41 -4.67
N VAL A 222 -7.62 29.28 -4.51
CA VAL A 222 -6.18 28.93 -4.64
C VAL A 222 -5.79 27.86 -3.61
N ARG A 223 -6.22 28.02 -2.34
CA ARG A 223 -5.97 27.02 -1.29
C ARG A 223 -6.53 25.65 -1.68
N ARG A 224 -7.77 25.57 -2.16
CA ARG A 224 -8.38 24.31 -2.62
C ARG A 224 -7.62 23.71 -3.80
N ASN A 225 -7.19 24.53 -4.75
CA ASN A 225 -6.43 24.08 -5.91
C ASN A 225 -5.08 23.44 -5.51
N ARG A 226 -4.35 24.09 -4.58
CA ARG A 226 -3.10 23.57 -4.02
C ARG A 226 -3.30 22.26 -3.27
N LEU A 227 -4.37 22.16 -2.47
CA LEU A 227 -4.72 20.93 -1.77
C LEU A 227 -5.10 19.79 -2.72
N ALA A 228 -5.77 20.08 -3.84
CA ALA A 228 -6.04 19.11 -4.89
C ALA A 228 -4.74 18.58 -5.53
N LEU A 229 -3.79 19.48 -5.83
CA LEU A 229 -2.47 19.10 -6.33
C LEU A 229 -1.71 18.20 -5.36
N LEU A 230 -1.68 18.56 -4.07
CA LEU A 230 -1.06 17.74 -3.03
C LEU A 230 -1.77 16.40 -2.81
N THR A 231 -3.09 16.36 -2.91
CA THR A 231 -3.88 15.12 -2.82
C THR A 231 -3.53 14.18 -3.96
N ARG A 232 -3.45 14.70 -5.19
CA ARG A 232 -3.06 13.91 -6.37
C ARG A 232 -1.63 13.37 -6.23
N LEU A 233 -0.70 14.22 -5.78
CA LEU A 233 0.68 13.81 -5.48
C LEU A 233 0.72 12.71 -4.41
N HIS A 234 -0.01 12.86 -3.31
CA HIS A 234 -0.05 11.87 -2.24
C HIS A 234 -0.62 10.52 -2.72
N ARG A 235 -1.72 10.55 -3.47
CA ARG A 235 -2.32 9.34 -4.08
C ARG A 235 -1.36 8.60 -5.00
N LEU A 236 -0.52 9.32 -5.74
CA LEU A 236 0.48 8.71 -6.59
C LEU A 236 1.49 7.88 -5.77
N PHE A 237 1.98 8.41 -4.63
CA PHE A 237 2.86 7.67 -3.72
C PHE A 237 2.18 6.49 -3.04
N LEU A 238 0.92 6.66 -2.60
CA LEU A 238 0.09 5.58 -2.03
C LEU A 238 -0.13 4.40 -3.00
N GLY A 239 0.07 4.62 -4.31
CA GLY A 239 0.11 3.56 -5.30
C GLY A 239 1.22 2.52 -5.08
N VAL A 240 2.23 2.83 -4.26
CA VAL A 240 3.29 1.91 -3.82
C VAL A 240 3.20 1.67 -2.32
N ALA A 241 3.31 2.74 -1.52
CA ALA A 241 3.38 2.69 -0.06
C ALA A 241 3.02 4.06 0.55
N ASP A 242 2.58 4.06 1.80
CA ASP A 242 2.44 5.28 2.59
C ASP A 242 3.81 5.77 3.06
N LEU A 243 4.48 6.57 2.22
CA LEU A 243 5.81 7.11 2.52
C LEU A 243 5.82 8.01 3.78
N SER A 244 4.66 8.49 4.25
CA SER A 244 4.60 9.30 5.48
C SER A 244 4.95 8.49 6.74
N ARG A 245 4.87 7.15 6.66
CA ARG A 245 5.21 6.22 7.75
C ARG A 245 6.69 5.87 7.83
N LEU A 246 7.46 6.11 6.75
CA LEU A 246 8.90 5.87 6.73
C LEU A 246 9.62 6.86 7.65
N GLN A 247 10.63 6.42 8.39
CA GLN A 247 11.54 7.31 9.12
C GLN A 247 12.57 7.88 8.16
N ALA A 248 12.80 9.20 8.22
CA ALA A 248 13.84 9.87 7.45
C ALA A 248 15.18 9.73 8.18
#